data_AF-A0A8C2HTJ1-F1
#
_entry.id   AF-A0A8C2HTJ1-F1
#
_cell.length_a   1.000
_cell.length_b   1.000
_cell.length_c   1.000
_cell.angle_alpha   90.00
_cell.angle_beta   90.00
_cell.angle_gamma   90.00
#
_symmetry.space_group_name_H-M   'P 1'
#
loop_
_entity.id
_entity.type
_entity.pdbx_description
1 polymer ?
#
loop_
_entity_poly.entity_id
_entity_poly.type
_entity_poly.pdbx_seq_one_letter_code
_entity_poly.pdbx_strand_id
1 'polypeptide(L)'
;MALSDADVQKQIKHMMAFIEQEANEKAEEIDAKAEEEFNIEKGRLVQTQRLKIMEYYEKKEKQIEQQKKIQMSNLMNQARLKVLKARDDMISDLLNDARQRLANVARDPSRYAALMDGLVLQGFYQLLEPKVTIRCRKQDVGTPPSAAVQKNIPNYKAAVKDNLEVRIDQENFLSPEVSGGIELYNADGKIKVSNTLESRLDLIAQQMMPEIRVALFGANQNRKFMD
;
A
#
# COMPACT_ATOMS: atom_id res chain seq x y z
N MET A 1 -65.38 -48.75 -86.57
CA MET A 1 -65.51 -47.35 -87.00
C MET A 1 -64.21 -46.65 -86.65
N ALA A 2 -63.45 -46.21 -87.65
CA ALA A 2 -62.27 -45.38 -87.41
C ALA A 2 -62.73 -44.03 -86.85
N LEU A 3 -62.06 -43.50 -85.83
CA LEU A 3 -62.34 -42.15 -85.32
C LEU A 3 -62.17 -41.14 -86.46
N SER A 4 -63.00 -40.09 -86.47
CA SER A 4 -62.85 -39.01 -87.45
C SER A 4 -61.61 -38.18 -87.12
N ASP A 5 -60.92 -37.64 -88.13
CA ASP A 5 -59.73 -36.78 -87.93
C ASP A 5 -60.01 -35.58 -87.00
N ALA A 6 -61.26 -35.10 -86.96
CA ALA A 6 -61.70 -34.04 -86.05
C ALA A 6 -61.71 -34.49 -84.58
N ASP A 7 -62.03 -35.76 -84.31
CA ASP A 7 -62.00 -36.33 -82.94
C ASP A 7 -60.57 -36.60 -82.48
N VAL A 8 -59.70 -37.03 -83.40
CA VAL A 8 -58.25 -37.19 -83.12
C VAL A 8 -57.60 -35.85 -82.80
N GLN A 9 -57.90 -34.78 -83.55
CA GLN A 9 -57.40 -33.44 -83.24
C GLN A 9 -57.90 -32.90 -81.90
N LYS A 10 -59.15 -33.20 -81.51
CA LYS A 10 -59.67 -32.83 -80.18
C LYS A 10 -58.95 -33.56 -79.06
N GLN A 11 -58.65 -34.85 -79.21
CA GLN A 11 -57.87 -35.61 -78.24
C GLN A 11 -56.44 -35.09 -78.11
N ILE A 12 -55.77 -34.75 -79.22
CA ILE A 12 -54.43 -34.15 -79.19
C ILE A 12 -54.45 -32.80 -78.46
N LYS A 13 -55.42 -31.93 -78.72
CA LYS A 13 -55.56 -30.66 -77.99
C LYS A 13 -55.81 -30.87 -76.50
N HIS A 14 -56.63 -31.85 -76.12
CA HIS A 14 -56.85 -32.21 -74.72
C HIS A 14 -55.57 -32.74 -74.06
N MET A 15 -54.79 -33.58 -74.75
CA MET A 15 -53.50 -34.04 -74.25
C MET A 15 -52.49 -32.89 -74.10
N MET A 16 -52.43 -31.95 -75.05
CA MET A 16 -51.56 -30.77 -74.94
C MET A 16 -51.95 -29.89 -73.75
N ALA A 17 -53.25 -29.64 -73.55
CA ALA A 17 -53.74 -28.85 -72.41
C ALA A 17 -53.45 -29.54 -71.07
N PHE A 18 -53.53 -30.87 -71.02
CA PHE A 18 -53.16 -31.64 -69.82
C PHE A 18 -51.66 -31.52 -69.51
N ILE A 19 -50.79 -31.65 -70.52
CA ILE A 19 -49.34 -31.49 -70.36
C ILE A 19 -48.99 -30.07 -69.90
N GLU A 20 -49.65 -29.06 -70.47
CA GLU A 20 -49.45 -27.66 -70.08
C GLU A 20 -49.92 -27.39 -68.65
N GLN A 21 -51.07 -27.95 -68.25
CA GLN A 21 -51.55 -27.86 -66.86
C GLN A 21 -50.60 -28.56 -65.89
N GLU A 22 -50.16 -29.79 -66.19
CA GLU A 22 -49.23 -30.54 -65.35
C GLU A 22 -47.88 -29.81 -65.21
N ALA A 23 -47.38 -29.21 -66.29
CA ALA A 23 -46.17 -28.40 -66.26
C ALA A 23 -46.33 -27.13 -65.40
N ASN A 24 -47.47 -26.45 -65.50
CA ASN A 24 -47.77 -25.26 -64.69
C ASN A 24 -47.93 -25.60 -63.20
N GLU A 25 -48.66 -26.67 -62.87
CA GLU A 25 -48.79 -27.15 -61.49
C GLU A 25 -47.41 -27.55 -60.91
N LYS A 26 -46.54 -28.16 -61.73
CA LYS A 26 -45.18 -28.49 -61.31
C LYS A 26 -44.32 -27.25 -61.09
N ALA A 27 -44.47 -26.21 -61.92
CA ALA A 27 -43.77 -24.95 -61.74
C ALA A 27 -44.22 -24.25 -60.46
N GLU A 28 -45.53 -24.15 -60.21
CA GLU A 28 -46.07 -23.58 -58.97
C GLU A 28 -45.62 -24.35 -57.71
N GLU A 29 -45.56 -25.68 -57.78
CA GLU A 29 -45.05 -26.50 -56.68
C GLU A 29 -43.57 -26.20 -56.38
N ILE A 30 -42.75 -26.02 -57.42
CA ILE A 30 -41.33 -25.68 -57.27
C ILE A 30 -41.18 -24.27 -56.68
N ASP A 31 -41.94 -23.30 -57.15
CA ASP A 31 -41.88 -21.93 -56.65
C ASP A 31 -42.32 -21.84 -55.18
N ALA A 32 -43.41 -22.52 -54.81
CA ALA A 32 -43.87 -22.60 -53.43
C ALA A 32 -42.81 -23.24 -52.51
N LYS A 33 -42.17 -24.32 -52.96
CA LYS A 33 -41.08 -24.98 -52.21
C LYS A 33 -39.84 -24.09 -52.10
N ALA A 34 -39.47 -23.39 -53.17
CA ALA A 34 -38.34 -22.47 -53.15
C ALA A 34 -38.55 -21.32 -52.16
N GLU A 35 -39.79 -20.79 -52.07
CA GLU A 35 -40.12 -19.73 -51.11
C GLU A 35 -40.12 -20.25 -49.66
N GLU A 36 -40.63 -21.47 -49.42
CA GLU A 36 -40.56 -22.11 -48.11
C GLU A 36 -39.10 -22.32 -47.66
N GLU A 37 -38.27 -22.91 -48.51
CA GLU A 37 -36.85 -23.14 -48.23
C GLU A 37 -36.09 -21.83 -48.01
N PHE A 38 -36.36 -20.79 -48.82
CA PHE A 38 -35.77 -19.47 -48.64
C PHE A 38 -36.08 -18.90 -47.26
N ASN A 39 -37.34 -18.98 -46.81
CA ASN A 39 -37.76 -18.44 -45.52
C ASN A 39 -37.14 -19.23 -44.35
N ILE A 40 -37.07 -20.56 -44.46
CA ILE A 40 -36.41 -21.42 -43.46
C ILE A 40 -34.93 -21.06 -43.35
N GLU A 41 -34.23 -20.97 -44.49
CA GLU A 41 -32.78 -20.78 -44.49
C GLU A 41 -32.38 -19.36 -44.08
N LYS A 42 -33.14 -18.35 -44.52
CA LYS A 42 -33.04 -16.98 -44.01
C LYS A 42 -33.25 -16.93 -42.50
N GLY A 43 -34.29 -17.60 -42.00
CA GLY A 43 -34.57 -17.71 -40.56
C GLY A 43 -33.40 -18.32 -39.80
N ARG A 44 -32.86 -19.44 -40.30
CA ARG A 44 -31.71 -20.14 -39.72
C ARG A 44 -30.46 -19.26 -39.66
N LEU A 45 -30.15 -18.54 -40.74
CA LEU A 45 -29.00 -17.63 -40.80
C LEU A 45 -29.15 -16.47 -39.82
N VAL A 46 -30.32 -15.83 -39.79
CA VAL A 46 -30.60 -14.70 -38.88
C VAL A 46 -30.51 -15.15 -37.41
N GLN A 47 -31.11 -16.29 -37.05
CA GLN A 47 -31.05 -16.79 -35.68
C GLN A 47 -29.63 -17.16 -35.25
N THR A 48 -28.87 -17.80 -36.14
CA THR A 48 -27.47 -18.15 -35.88
C THR A 48 -26.61 -16.90 -35.63
N GLN A 49 -26.79 -15.85 -36.44
CA GLN A 49 -26.06 -14.59 -36.25
C GLN A 49 -26.53 -13.82 -35.01
N ARG A 50 -27.83 -13.85 -34.70
CA ARG A 50 -28.38 -13.28 -33.45
C ARG A 50 -27.74 -13.89 -32.22
N LEU A 51 -27.62 -15.22 -32.17
CA LEU A 51 -26.96 -15.90 -31.04
C LEU A 51 -25.50 -15.48 -30.89
N LYS A 52 -24.74 -15.37 -32.00
CA LYS A 52 -23.36 -14.87 -31.97
C LYS A 52 -23.28 -13.43 -31.45
N ILE A 53 -24.21 -12.57 -31.84
CA ILE A 53 -24.28 -11.19 -31.36
C ILE A 53 -24.60 -11.16 -29.85
N MET A 54 -25.56 -11.97 -29.40
CA MET A 54 -25.90 -12.08 -27.99
C MET A 54 -24.70 -12.53 -27.14
N GLU A 55 -23.99 -13.58 -27.57
CA GLU A 55 -22.80 -14.07 -26.85
C GLU A 55 -21.69 -13.02 -26.81
N TYR A 56 -21.49 -12.27 -27.90
CA TYR A 56 -20.52 -11.19 -27.95
C TYR A 56 -20.84 -10.06 -26.95
N TYR A 57 -22.10 -9.65 -26.88
CA TYR A 57 -22.52 -8.61 -25.93
C TYR A 57 -22.52 -9.11 -24.49
N GLU A 58 -22.86 -10.37 -24.23
CA GLU A 58 -22.78 -10.95 -22.89
C GLU A 58 -21.32 -10.96 -22.38
N LYS A 59 -20.36 -11.32 -23.23
CA LYS A 59 -18.93 -11.25 -22.88
C LYS A 59 -18.48 -9.81 -22.60
N LYS A 60 -18.90 -8.86 -23.43
CA LYS A 60 -18.61 -7.43 -23.22
C LYS A 60 -19.20 -6.90 -21.92
N GLU A 61 -20.44 -7.26 -21.61
CA GLU A 61 -21.12 -6.84 -20.39
C GLU A 61 -20.39 -7.36 -19.16
N LYS A 62 -20.07 -8.66 -19.12
CA LYS A 62 -19.27 -9.28 -18.05
C LYS A 62 -17.90 -8.61 -17.88
N GLN A 63 -17.22 -8.29 -18.98
CA GLN A 63 -15.94 -7.60 -18.95
C GLN A 63 -16.06 -6.19 -18.36
N ILE A 64 -17.08 -5.43 -18.76
CA ILE A 64 -17.34 -4.09 -18.22
C ILE A 64 -17.68 -4.17 -16.73
N GLU A 65 -18.51 -5.13 -16.31
CA GLU A 65 -18.87 -5.30 -14.91
C GLU A 65 -17.62 -5.63 -14.05
N GLN A 66 -16.77 -6.52 -14.54
CA GLN A 66 -15.51 -6.85 -13.88
C GLN A 66 -14.58 -5.63 -13.80
N GLN A 67 -14.45 -4.86 -14.89
CA GLN A 67 -13.66 -3.63 -14.90
C GLN A 67 -14.19 -2.60 -13.92
N LYS A 68 -15.51 -2.41 -13.81
CA LYS A 68 -16.13 -1.53 -12.82
C LYS A 68 -15.80 -1.97 -11.39
N LYS A 69 -15.86 -3.27 -11.10
CA LYS A 69 -15.47 -3.82 -9.79
C LYS A 69 -14.00 -3.56 -9.46
N ILE A 70 -13.10 -3.76 -10.43
CA ILE A 70 -11.66 -3.47 -10.29
C ILE A 70 -11.43 -1.97 -10.04
N GLN A 71 -12.05 -1.10 -10.85
CA GLN A 71 -11.93 0.35 -10.70
C GLN A 71 -12.42 0.82 -9.33
N MET A 72 -13.59 0.34 -8.88
CA MET A 72 -14.13 0.67 -7.57
C MET A 72 -13.20 0.21 -6.45
N SER A 73 -12.69 -1.03 -6.53
CA SER A 73 -11.74 -1.57 -5.56
C SER A 73 -10.45 -0.73 -5.49
N ASN A 74 -9.89 -0.38 -6.65
CA ASN A 74 -8.70 0.46 -6.73
C ASN A 74 -8.94 1.85 -6.14
N LEU A 75 -10.09 2.47 -6.42
CA LEU A 75 -10.44 3.78 -5.87
C LEU A 75 -10.57 3.74 -4.34
N MET A 76 -11.23 2.70 -3.81
CA MET A 76 -11.35 2.51 -2.36
C MET A 76 -10.00 2.26 -1.69
N ASN A 77 -9.12 1.48 -2.32
CA ASN A 77 -7.78 1.26 -1.82
C ASN A 77 -6.95 2.56 -1.83
N GLN A 78 -7.03 3.35 -2.90
CA GLN A 78 -6.37 4.67 -2.96
C GLN A 78 -6.89 5.61 -1.87
N ALA A 79 -8.20 5.65 -1.63
CA ALA A 79 -8.79 6.44 -0.55
C ALA A 79 -8.27 5.98 0.82
N ARG A 80 -8.21 4.66 1.05
CA ARG A 80 -7.65 4.08 2.27
C ARG A 80 -6.18 4.47 2.47
N LEU A 81 -5.35 4.37 1.45
CA LEU A 81 -3.94 4.73 1.52
C LEU A 81 -3.75 6.24 1.79
N LYS A 82 -4.58 7.11 1.20
CA LYS A 82 -4.56 8.55 1.49
C LYS A 82 -4.83 8.83 2.98
N VAL A 83 -5.81 8.16 3.58
CA VAL A 83 -6.11 8.31 5.01
C VAL A 83 -4.95 7.79 5.88
N LEU A 84 -4.37 6.64 5.52
CA LEU A 84 -3.22 6.10 6.26
C LEU A 84 -2.01 7.03 6.19
N LYS A 85 -1.71 7.57 5.00
CA LYS A 85 -0.64 8.54 4.81
C LYS A 85 -0.86 9.80 5.64
N ALA A 86 -2.06 10.39 5.58
CA ALA A 86 -2.38 11.58 6.36
C ALA A 86 -2.22 11.34 7.88
N ARG A 87 -2.56 10.15 8.38
CA ARG A 87 -2.35 9.79 9.79
C ARG A 87 -0.86 9.67 10.14
N ASP A 88 -0.07 9.10 9.24
CA ASP A 88 1.38 8.97 9.41
C ASP A 88 2.09 10.33 9.36
N ASP A 89 1.67 11.21 8.45
CA ASP A 89 2.14 12.59 8.35
C ASP A 89 1.85 13.34 9.66
N MET A 90 0.64 13.22 10.24
CA MET A 90 0.30 13.83 11.53
C MET A 90 1.16 13.34 12.70
N ILE A 91 1.51 12.05 12.71
CA ILE A 91 2.42 11.50 13.74
C ILE A 91 3.84 12.04 13.54
N SER A 92 4.29 12.09 12.29
CA SER A 92 5.61 12.63 11.95
C SER A 92 5.74 14.10 12.36
N ASP A 93 4.71 14.91 12.12
CA ASP A 93 4.65 16.30 12.55
C ASP A 93 4.70 16.42 14.08
N LEU A 94 3.94 15.59 14.81
CA LEU A 94 3.99 15.55 16.28
C LEU A 94 5.39 15.22 16.80
N LEU A 95 6.07 14.23 16.20
CA LEU A 95 7.43 13.86 16.61
C LEU A 95 8.42 14.97 16.28
N ASN A 96 8.26 15.67 15.16
CA ASN A 96 9.06 16.84 14.81
C ASN A 96 8.85 17.99 15.81
N ASP A 97 7.61 18.26 16.21
CA ASP A 97 7.30 19.24 17.27
C ASP A 97 7.94 18.84 18.61
N ALA A 98 7.92 17.54 18.95
CA ALA A 98 8.59 17.02 20.14
C ALA A 98 10.11 17.25 20.07
N ARG A 99 10.75 17.01 18.91
CA ARG A 99 12.18 17.32 18.69
C ARG A 99 12.47 18.81 18.91
N GLN A 100 11.65 19.70 18.35
CA GLN A 100 11.81 21.15 18.54
C GLN A 100 11.67 21.56 20.01
N ARG A 101 10.76 20.94 20.76
CA ARG A 101 10.61 21.17 22.21
C ARG A 101 11.83 20.66 22.98
N LEU A 102 12.42 19.52 22.61
CA LEU A 102 13.66 19.02 23.21
C LEU A 102 14.83 19.97 22.95
N ALA A 103 14.92 20.57 21.77
CA ALA A 103 15.92 21.59 21.48
C ALA A 103 15.80 22.82 22.40
N ASN A 104 14.58 23.20 22.80
CA ASN A 104 14.37 24.26 23.79
C ASN A 104 14.85 23.88 25.20
N VAL A 105 14.75 22.60 25.59
CA VAL A 105 15.29 22.12 26.87
C VAL A 105 16.82 22.23 26.88
N ALA A 106 17.48 21.95 25.76
CA ALA A 106 18.92 22.10 25.63
C ALA A 106 19.41 23.56 25.73
N ARG A 107 18.51 24.55 25.54
CA ARG A 107 18.83 25.97 25.72
C ARG A 107 18.85 26.42 27.18
N ASP A 108 18.20 25.70 28.09
CA ASP A 108 18.23 25.99 29.53
C ASP A 108 19.45 25.29 30.17
N PRO A 109 20.49 26.04 30.58
CA PRO A 109 21.72 25.44 31.08
C PRO A 109 21.52 24.61 32.34
N SER A 110 20.58 25.00 33.20
CA SER A 110 20.35 24.35 34.49
C SER A 110 19.68 22.98 34.33
N ARG A 111 18.63 22.92 33.52
CA ARG A 111 17.91 21.67 33.18
C ARG A 111 18.78 20.76 32.32
N TYR A 112 19.50 21.31 31.34
CA TYR A 112 20.35 20.53 30.46
C TYR A 112 21.55 19.91 31.18
N ALA A 113 22.15 20.62 32.15
CA ALA A 113 23.23 20.06 32.97
C ALA A 113 22.74 18.87 33.82
N ALA A 114 21.59 19.00 34.48
CA ALA A 114 21.01 17.90 35.25
C ALA A 114 20.64 16.69 34.37
N LEU A 115 20.16 16.95 33.14
CA LEU A 115 19.89 15.89 32.17
C LEU A 115 21.18 15.19 31.72
N MET A 116 22.24 15.95 31.42
CA MET A 116 23.54 15.37 31.03
C MET A 116 24.13 14.49 32.12
N ASP A 117 24.01 14.87 33.39
CA ASP A 117 24.43 14.02 34.52
C ASP A 117 23.82 12.61 34.42
N GLY A 118 22.51 12.53 34.16
CA GLY A 118 21.81 11.26 34.01
C GLY A 118 22.20 10.50 32.74
N LEU A 119 22.33 11.20 31.60
CA LEU A 119 22.67 10.57 30.32
C LEU A 119 24.08 9.98 30.32
N VAL A 120 25.05 10.68 30.91
CA VAL A 120 26.43 10.20 31.08
C VAL A 120 26.46 8.96 31.96
N LEU A 121 25.82 9.01 33.13
CA LEU A 121 25.80 7.89 34.07
C LEU A 121 25.14 6.64 33.48
N GLN A 122 24.00 6.81 32.80
CA GLN A 122 23.32 5.72 32.11
C GLN A 122 24.21 5.09 31.04
N GLY A 123 24.92 5.93 30.26
CA GLY A 123 25.86 5.47 29.25
C GLY A 123 26.99 4.61 29.83
N PHE A 124 27.54 5.01 30.98
CA PHE A 124 28.58 4.23 31.67
C PHE A 124 28.07 2.86 32.13
N TYR A 125 26.89 2.81 32.75
CA TYR A 125 26.28 1.53 33.18
C TYR A 125 25.91 0.61 32.02
N GLN A 126 25.68 1.15 30.82
CA GLN A 126 25.36 0.35 29.65
C GLN A 126 26.61 -0.18 28.94
N LEU A 127 27.71 0.59 28.95
CA LEU A 127 28.94 0.20 28.26
C LEU A 127 29.81 -0.73 29.10
N LEU A 128 29.92 -0.52 30.41
CA LEU A 128 30.72 -1.34 31.34
C LEU A 128 32.18 -1.59 30.91
N GLU A 129 32.82 -0.58 30.34
CA GLU A 129 34.21 -0.63 29.87
C GLU A 129 35.12 0.25 30.74
N PRO A 130 36.41 -0.09 30.92
CA PRO A 130 37.34 0.68 31.76
C PRO A 130 37.77 2.01 31.12
N LYS A 131 37.73 2.10 29.79
CA LYS A 131 38.13 3.28 29.02
C LYS A 131 37.00 3.69 28.08
N VAL A 132 36.51 4.91 28.22
CA VAL A 132 35.36 5.41 27.49
C VAL A 132 35.67 6.76 26.85
N THR A 133 35.32 6.90 25.58
CA THR A 133 35.42 8.16 24.84
C THR A 133 34.03 8.73 24.61
N ILE A 134 33.79 9.98 25.02
CA ILE A 134 32.51 10.67 24.86
C ILE A 134 32.60 11.63 23.67
N ARG A 135 31.65 11.53 22.74
CA ARG A 135 31.40 12.51 21.70
C ARG A 135 30.16 13.33 22.03
N CYS A 136 30.29 14.64 21.92
CA CYS A 136 29.21 15.60 22.14
C CYS A 136 29.21 16.62 20.99
N ARG A 137 28.23 17.52 20.99
CA ARG A 137 28.21 18.63 20.02
C ARG A 137 29.28 19.65 20.38
N LYS A 138 29.81 20.35 19.37
CA LYS A 138 30.86 21.38 19.54
C LYS A 138 30.48 22.48 20.55
N GLN A 139 29.20 22.81 20.65
CA GLN A 139 28.66 23.80 21.59
C GLN A 139 28.65 23.29 23.05
N ASP A 140 28.56 21.98 23.23
CA ASP A 140 28.42 21.32 24.54
C ASP A 140 29.76 20.94 25.15
N VAL A 141 30.88 21.01 24.42
CA VAL A 141 32.22 20.54 24.86
C VAL A 141 32.70 21.20 26.16
N GLY A 142 32.26 22.43 26.43
CA GLY A 142 32.74 23.25 27.55
C GLY A 142 32.31 22.76 28.92
N THR A 143 31.03 22.86 29.25
CA THR A 143 30.57 22.85 30.66
C THR A 143 29.72 21.63 31.04
N PRO A 144 28.68 21.24 30.28
CA PRO A 144 27.78 20.16 30.73
C PRO A 144 28.42 18.76 30.77
N PRO A 145 29.13 18.26 29.73
CA PRO A 145 29.72 16.93 29.73
C PRO A 145 30.90 16.82 30.69
N SER A 146 31.77 17.82 30.75
CA SER A 146 32.95 17.81 31.62
C SER A 146 32.57 17.78 33.11
N ALA A 147 31.58 18.58 33.52
CA ALA A 147 31.06 18.57 34.88
C ALA A 147 30.34 17.26 35.21
N ALA A 148 29.52 16.76 34.28
CA ALA A 148 28.80 15.51 34.43
C ALA A 148 29.74 14.30 34.55
N VAL A 149 30.82 14.26 33.77
CA VAL A 149 31.83 13.20 33.86
C VAL A 149 32.51 13.20 35.23
N GLN A 150 32.99 14.36 35.70
CA GLN A 150 33.65 14.46 37.00
C GLN A 150 32.74 14.04 38.16
N LYS A 151 31.46 14.41 38.10
CA LYS A 151 30.47 14.05 39.11
C LYS A 151 30.09 12.57 39.08
N ASN A 152 30.06 11.94 37.91
CA ASN A 152 29.57 10.56 37.76
C ASN A 152 30.64 9.47 37.89
N ILE A 153 31.93 9.77 37.71
CA ILE A 153 33.02 8.83 37.97
C ILE A 153 32.94 8.19 39.38
N PRO A 154 32.79 8.95 40.49
CA PRO A 154 32.68 8.34 41.81
C PRO A 154 31.41 7.50 41.98
N ASN A 155 30.28 7.93 41.39
CA ASN A 155 29.01 7.19 41.43
C ASN A 155 29.13 5.84 40.70
N TYR A 156 29.77 5.83 39.54
CA TYR A 156 30.05 4.61 38.78
C TYR A 156 30.98 3.68 39.57
N LYS A 157 32.08 4.21 40.12
CA LYS A 157 33.04 3.44 40.92
C LYS A 157 32.40 2.82 42.17
N ALA A 158 31.49 3.52 42.83
CA ALA A 158 30.78 2.98 43.99
C ALA A 158 29.85 1.80 43.62
N ALA A 159 29.20 1.86 42.45
CA ALA A 159 28.25 0.85 42.01
C ALA A 159 28.93 -0.38 41.37
N VAL A 160 29.87 -0.16 40.45
CA VAL A 160 30.50 -1.23 39.65
C VAL A 160 31.81 -1.73 40.27
N LYS A 161 32.42 -0.97 41.18
CA LYS A 161 33.70 -1.26 41.84
C LYS A 161 34.92 -1.30 40.91
N ASP A 162 34.77 -0.85 39.67
CA ASP A 162 35.86 -0.68 38.70
C ASP A 162 36.26 0.78 38.48
N ASN A 163 37.49 0.99 38.02
CA ASN A 163 37.99 2.30 37.63
C ASN A 163 37.56 2.63 36.20
N LEU A 164 37.13 3.87 35.99
CA LEU A 164 36.67 4.38 34.70
C LEU A 164 37.53 5.56 34.27
N GLU A 165 38.26 5.40 33.17
CA GLU A 165 38.97 6.49 32.48
C GLU A 165 38.09 7.04 31.36
N VAL A 166 37.67 8.30 31.51
CA VAL A 166 36.81 8.98 30.54
C VAL A 166 37.60 10.03 29.78
N ARG A 167 37.52 10.03 28.46
CA ARG A 167 38.09 11.06 27.58
C ARG A 167 36.98 11.70 26.75
N ILE A 168 37.02 13.01 26.58
CA ILE A 168 36.10 13.71 25.67
C ILE A 168 36.82 13.89 24.34
N ASP A 169 36.19 13.44 23.26
CA ASP A 169 36.71 13.59 21.90
C ASP A 169 36.68 15.08 21.50
N GLN A 170 37.83 15.63 21.13
CA GLN A 170 37.97 17.03 20.69
C GLN A 170 38.10 17.16 19.17
N GLU A 171 38.16 16.04 18.45
CA GLU A 171 38.35 16.00 17.00
C GLU A 171 37.03 15.64 16.30
N ASN A 172 36.27 14.68 16.85
CA ASN A 172 35.00 14.24 16.30
C ASN A 172 33.82 14.69 17.16
N PHE A 173 33.01 15.58 16.61
CA PHE A 173 31.79 16.08 17.24
C PHE A 173 30.54 15.47 16.62
N LEU A 174 29.45 15.47 17.38
CA LEU A 174 28.13 15.17 16.84
C LEU A 174 27.70 16.23 15.83
N SER A 175 26.83 15.82 14.89
CA SER A 175 26.25 16.73 13.89
C SER A 175 25.60 17.95 14.57
N PRO A 176 25.73 19.16 14.01
CA PRO A 176 25.09 20.36 14.55
C PRO A 176 23.56 20.29 14.53
N GLU A 177 22.96 19.37 13.76
CA GLU A 177 21.51 19.17 13.69
C GLU A 177 20.93 18.45 14.91
N VAL A 178 21.77 17.76 15.68
CA VAL A 178 21.37 17.06 16.91
C VAL A 178 20.98 18.11 17.96
N SER A 179 19.87 17.91 18.66
CA SER A 179 19.33 18.82 19.67
C SER A 179 20.03 18.69 21.02
N GLY A 180 20.70 17.57 21.27
CA GLY A 180 21.58 17.38 22.42
C GLY A 180 21.89 15.93 22.79
N GLY A 181 22.58 15.79 23.90
CA GLY A 181 23.01 14.50 24.43
C GLY A 181 24.42 14.10 23.97
N ILE A 182 24.72 12.81 24.14
CA ILE A 182 26.07 12.28 24.03
C ILE A 182 26.08 10.92 23.35
N GLU A 183 27.22 10.60 22.76
CA GLU A 183 27.54 9.24 22.33
C GLU A 183 28.78 8.76 23.06
N LEU A 184 28.74 7.54 23.57
CA LEU A 184 29.86 6.91 24.25
C LEU A 184 30.43 5.80 23.39
N TYR A 185 31.75 5.73 23.32
CA TYR A 185 32.50 4.74 22.56
C TYR A 185 33.46 4.00 23.50
N ASN A 186 33.66 2.72 23.27
CA ASN A 186 34.72 1.96 23.94
C ASN A 186 36.11 2.38 23.42
N ALA A 187 37.17 1.87 24.07
CA ALA A 187 38.56 2.19 23.71
C ALA A 187 38.90 1.92 22.22
N ASP A 188 38.35 0.85 21.66
CA ASP A 188 38.59 0.42 20.27
C ASP A 188 37.63 1.10 19.25
N GLY A 189 36.66 1.89 19.72
CA GLY A 189 35.63 2.51 18.88
C GLY A 189 34.62 1.53 18.24
N LYS A 190 34.60 0.25 18.63
CA LYS A 190 33.73 -0.79 18.08
C LYS A 190 32.33 -0.79 18.69
N ILE A 191 32.23 -0.52 20.00
CA ILE A 191 30.95 -0.49 20.72
C ILE A 191 30.59 0.97 20.92
N LYS A 192 29.37 1.34 20.51
CA LYS A 192 28.81 2.67 20.69
C LYS A 192 27.48 2.62 21.43
N VAL A 193 27.30 3.54 22.38
CA VAL A 193 26.02 3.80 23.04
C VAL A 193 25.59 5.21 22.62
N SER A 194 24.57 5.28 21.77
CA SER A 194 23.99 6.57 21.37
C SER A 194 22.91 6.96 22.36
N ASN A 195 23.20 7.97 23.18
CA ASN A 195 22.29 8.50 24.19
C ASN A 195 21.97 9.97 23.89
N THR A 196 21.71 10.26 22.61
CA THR A 196 21.25 11.57 22.13
C THR A 196 19.76 11.75 22.41
N LEU A 197 19.29 13.01 22.45
CA LEU A 197 17.88 13.29 22.70
C LEU A 197 16.98 12.72 21.59
N GLU A 198 17.44 12.75 20.35
CA GLU A 198 16.77 12.17 19.18
C GLU A 198 16.64 10.65 19.31
N SER A 199 17.73 9.94 19.58
CA SER A 199 17.68 8.47 19.69
C SER A 199 16.76 8.02 20.82
N ARG A 200 16.73 8.78 21.93
CA ARG A 200 15.81 8.51 23.03
C ARG A 200 14.36 8.79 22.67
N LEU A 201 14.10 9.91 21.99
CA LEU A 201 12.75 10.23 21.53
C LEU A 201 12.25 9.17 20.57
N ASP A 202 13.06 8.75 19.60
CA ASP A 202 12.68 7.73 18.62
C ASP A 202 12.41 6.37 19.30
N LEU A 203 13.25 5.97 20.27
CA LEU A 203 13.06 4.74 21.04
C LEU A 203 11.75 4.75 21.84
N ILE A 204 11.48 5.85 22.56
CA ILE A 204 10.26 5.99 23.37
C ILE A 204 9.04 6.10 22.45
N ALA A 205 9.13 6.87 21.36
CA ALA A 205 8.07 7.01 20.39
C ALA A 205 7.65 5.65 19.85
N GLN A 206 8.60 4.80 19.45
CA GLN A 206 8.31 3.44 18.97
C GLN A 206 7.56 2.59 20.02
N GLN A 207 7.97 2.65 21.28
CA GLN A 207 7.32 1.89 22.36
C GLN A 207 5.92 2.45 22.69
N MET A 208 5.77 3.77 22.67
CA MET A 208 4.53 4.47 23.00
C MET A 208 3.59 4.64 21.80
N MET A 209 3.99 4.22 20.58
CA MET A 209 3.15 4.33 19.38
C MET A 209 1.71 3.82 19.57
N PRO A 210 1.47 2.68 20.25
CA PRO A 210 0.11 2.22 20.49
C PRO A 210 -0.72 3.21 21.32
N GLU A 211 -0.11 3.81 22.35
CA GLU A 211 -0.75 4.80 23.23
C GLU A 211 -0.97 6.12 22.50
N ILE A 212 0.03 6.61 21.76
CA ILE A 212 -0.06 7.82 20.92
C ILE A 212 -1.21 7.67 19.92
N ARG A 213 -1.31 6.51 19.27
CA ARG A 213 -2.40 6.22 18.32
C ARG A 213 -3.76 6.30 19.00
N VAL A 214 -3.91 5.72 20.19
CA VAL A 214 -5.17 5.74 20.94
C VAL A 214 -5.52 7.15 21.41
N ALA A 215 -4.54 7.93 21.87
CA ALA A 215 -4.74 9.30 22.31
C ALA A 215 -5.15 10.24 21.16
N LEU A 216 -4.54 10.10 19.97
CA LEU A 216 -4.82 10.96 18.81
C LEU A 216 -6.08 10.54 18.04
N PHE A 217 -6.28 9.24 17.84
CA PHE A 217 -7.30 8.72 16.90
C PHE A 217 -8.39 7.90 17.58
N GLY A 218 -8.32 7.73 18.91
CA GLY A 218 -9.28 6.96 19.69
C GLY A 218 -8.96 5.47 19.76
N ALA A 219 -9.57 4.81 20.74
CA ALA A 219 -9.47 3.37 20.93
C ALA A 219 -10.21 2.61 19.83
N ASN A 220 -9.72 1.40 19.51
CA ASN A 220 -10.42 0.52 18.59
C ASN A 220 -11.64 -0.09 19.29
N GLN A 221 -12.85 0.29 18.88
CA GLN A 221 -14.11 -0.22 19.43
C GLN A 221 -14.28 -1.74 19.29
N ASN A 222 -13.60 -2.36 18.33
CA ASN A 222 -13.65 -3.80 18.11
C ASN A 222 -12.68 -4.60 19.00
N ARG A 223 -11.74 -3.94 19.70
CA ARG A 223 -10.81 -4.62 20.62
C ARG A 223 -11.52 -4.85 21.96
N LYS A 224 -11.84 -6.12 22.27
CA LYS A 224 -12.53 -6.52 23.51
C LYS A 224 -11.59 -6.95 24.65
N PHE A 225 -10.38 -7.37 24.30
CA PHE A 225 -9.41 -8.01 25.19
C PHE A 225 -8.06 -7.27 25.11
N MET A 226 -7.36 -7.17 26.25
CA MET A 226 -6.07 -6.46 26.40
C MET A 226 -4.93 -7.39 26.82
N ASP A 227 -5.28 -8.64 27.05
CA ASP A 227 -4.49 -9.83 27.35
C ASP A 227 -3.57 -10.27 26.18
#